data_AF-N2IHR0-F1
#
_entry.id   AF-N2IHR0-F1
#
_cell.length_a   1.000
_cell.length_b   1.000
_cell.length_c   1.000
_cell.angle_alpha   90.00
_cell.angle_beta   90.00
_cell.angle_gamma   90.00
#
_symmetry.space_group_name_H-M   'P 1'
#
loop_
_entity.id
_entity.type
_entity.pdbx_description
1 polymer ?
#
loop_
_entity_poly.entity_id
_entity_poly.type
_entity_poly.pdbx_seq_one_letter_code
_entity_poly.pdbx_strand_id
1 'polypeptide(L)'
;MTSYPIRPTERHTGQDLIKWIALITMVLDHMRLAWPATSDLFVLGRLSFPLFCLAVAINVSRNQPGELFTRSNGRYLALLVLFAALSEVPYRLVSTSGTFNVLVTLALGLLVAWGVQHRTIESLVLAGGAILVAYLLSEPLMFGFYGVFVPAALVLAIKRPELFALLPVALCAAANSRTGLFEQAAQLEPFAILALSTAALAPLLGLALFWAPLPFKVVPVKQWSYWFYPGHLVALLGIRNLL
;
A
#
# COMPACT_ATOMS: atom_id res chain seq x y z
N MET A 1 -10.65 11.05 -25.10
CA MET A 1 -9.91 11.53 -23.90
C MET A 1 -8.48 11.03 -24.00
N THR A 2 -7.56 11.93 -24.35
CA THR A 2 -6.14 11.64 -24.48
C THR A 2 -5.54 11.46 -23.09
N SER A 3 -5.16 10.23 -22.76
CA SER A 3 -4.37 9.89 -21.58
C SER A 3 -3.07 10.69 -21.60
N TYR A 4 -2.92 11.66 -20.70
CA TYR A 4 -1.67 12.40 -20.54
C TYR A 4 -0.56 11.41 -20.16
N PRO A 5 0.49 11.24 -20.97
CA PRO A 5 1.64 10.45 -20.54
C PRO A 5 2.25 11.15 -19.33
N ILE A 6 2.45 10.41 -18.24
CA ILE A 6 3.15 10.90 -17.05
C ILE A 6 4.52 11.40 -17.53
N ARG A 7 4.74 12.72 -17.52
CA ARG A 7 6.02 13.28 -17.96
C ARG A 7 7.13 12.82 -16.98
N PRO A 8 8.31 12.41 -17.47
CA PRO A 8 9.36 11.81 -16.63
C PRO A 8 9.94 12.72 -15.53
N THR A 9 9.72 14.03 -15.60
CA THR A 9 10.47 15.03 -14.80
C THR A 9 9.63 15.88 -13.85
N GLU A 10 8.29 15.88 -13.94
CA GLU A 10 7.45 16.67 -13.04
C GLU A 10 6.95 15.85 -11.85
N ARG A 11 7.36 16.28 -10.66
CA ARG A 11 6.91 15.71 -9.41
C ARG A 11 5.40 15.96 -9.25
N HIS A 12 4.63 14.90 -9.24
CA HIS A 12 3.18 14.98 -9.19
C HIS A 12 2.68 15.33 -7.77
N THR A 13 2.15 16.55 -7.58
CA THR A 13 1.59 17.02 -6.29
C THR A 13 0.59 16.03 -5.71
N GLY A 14 -0.28 15.45 -6.55
CA GLY A 14 -1.24 14.43 -6.13
C GLY A 14 -0.58 13.19 -5.50
N GLN A 15 0.61 12.78 -5.98
CA GLN A 15 1.34 11.65 -5.39
C GLN A 15 1.81 11.96 -3.96
N ASP A 16 2.30 13.18 -3.71
CA ASP A 16 2.74 13.57 -2.38
C ASP A 16 1.55 13.71 -1.42
N LEU A 17 0.40 14.21 -1.90
CA LEU A 17 -0.84 14.24 -1.12
C LEU A 17 -1.31 12.82 -0.73
N ILE A 18 -1.33 11.90 -1.70
CA ILE A 18 -1.66 10.48 -1.46
C ILE A 18 -0.76 9.88 -0.39
N LYS A 19 0.56 10.14 -0.46
CA LYS A 19 1.51 9.64 0.55
C LYS A 19 1.26 10.24 1.93
N TRP A 20 0.93 11.53 2.02
CA TRP A 20 0.59 12.14 3.31
C TRP A 20 -0.68 11.54 3.91
N ILE A 21 -1.75 11.38 3.11
CA ILE A 21 -2.99 10.74 3.58
C ILE A 21 -2.70 9.31 4.04
N ALA A 22 -1.90 8.55 3.28
CA ALA A 22 -1.50 7.20 3.65
C ALA A 22 -0.72 7.14 4.98
N LEU A 23 0.21 8.08 5.19
CA LEU A 23 1.01 8.18 6.43
C LEU A 23 0.15 8.58 7.63
N ILE A 24 -0.72 9.59 7.49
CA ILE A 24 -1.59 10.04 8.58
C ILE A 24 -2.56 8.93 8.97
N THR A 25 -3.24 8.33 8.00
CA THR A 25 -4.19 7.24 8.26
C THR A 25 -3.51 6.00 8.83
N MET A 26 -2.26 5.69 8.45
CA MET A 26 -1.45 4.64 9.09
C MET A 26 -1.22 4.93 10.58
N VAL A 27 -0.86 6.17 10.92
CA VAL A 27 -0.63 6.55 12.33
C VAL A 27 -1.92 6.44 13.12
N LEU A 28 -3.04 6.94 12.58
CA LEU A 28 -4.36 6.81 13.20
C LEU A 28 -4.74 5.34 13.41
N ASP A 29 -4.50 4.48 12.42
CA ASP A 29 -4.66 3.02 12.55
C ASP A 29 -3.88 2.49 13.76
N HIS A 30 -2.60 2.82 13.83
CA HIS A 30 -1.70 2.30 14.85
C HIS A 30 -1.88 2.91 16.25
N MET A 31 -2.64 4.01 16.41
CA MET A 31 -2.95 4.56 17.73
C MET A 31 -3.62 3.51 18.64
N ARG A 32 -4.44 2.61 18.07
CA ARG A 32 -5.09 1.52 18.83
C ARG A 32 -4.08 0.57 19.50
N LEU A 33 -2.85 0.50 18.99
CA LEU A 33 -1.82 -0.38 19.52
C LEU A 33 -1.24 0.16 20.84
N ALA A 34 -1.30 1.47 21.07
CA ALA A 34 -0.92 2.11 22.33
C ALA A 34 -2.14 2.46 23.20
N TRP A 35 -3.27 2.81 22.60
CA TRP A 35 -4.53 3.15 23.28
C TRP A 35 -5.71 2.37 22.70
N PRO A 36 -6.13 1.26 23.31
CA PRO A 36 -7.25 0.44 22.82
C PRO A 36 -8.56 1.20 22.62
N ALA A 37 -8.81 2.27 23.39
CA ALA A 37 -9.98 3.14 23.25
C ALA A 37 -10.10 3.85 21.89
N THR A 38 -9.05 3.83 21.07
CA THR A 38 -9.03 4.42 19.72
C THR A 38 -9.28 3.40 18.61
N SER A 39 -9.88 2.25 18.92
CA SER A 39 -10.21 1.19 17.96
C SER A 39 -10.99 1.67 16.75
N ASP A 40 -11.83 2.70 16.92
CA ASP A 40 -12.65 3.26 15.83
C ASP A 40 -11.81 3.87 14.70
N LEU A 41 -10.58 4.32 14.99
CA LEU A 41 -9.64 4.83 13.99
C LEU A 41 -9.17 3.76 13.01
N PHE A 42 -9.40 2.47 13.30
CA PHE A 42 -9.15 1.36 12.39
C PHE A 42 -9.84 1.56 11.03
N VAL A 43 -11.06 2.12 11.02
CA VAL A 43 -11.81 2.38 9.78
C VAL A 43 -11.01 3.32 8.88
N LEU A 44 -10.56 4.46 9.42
CA LEU A 44 -9.73 5.42 8.67
C LEU A 44 -8.39 4.80 8.26
N GLY A 45 -7.83 3.95 9.12
CA GLY A 45 -6.61 3.19 8.85
C GLY A 45 -6.66 2.31 7.60
N ARG A 46 -7.85 1.82 7.22
CA ARG A 46 -8.04 1.02 6.00
C ARG A 46 -7.70 1.77 4.71
N LEU A 47 -7.65 3.11 4.73
CA LEU A 47 -7.18 3.92 3.60
C LEU A 47 -5.68 3.75 3.32
N SER A 48 -4.89 3.44 4.35
CA SER A 48 -3.43 3.56 4.27
C SER A 48 -2.81 2.60 3.26
N PHE A 49 -3.13 1.30 3.34
CA PHE A 49 -2.53 0.28 2.48
C PHE A 49 -2.83 0.48 0.99
N PRO A 50 -4.10 0.68 0.56
CA PRO A 50 -4.40 0.96 -0.84
C PRO A 50 -3.71 2.21 -1.38
N LEU A 51 -3.60 3.27 -0.57
CA LEU A 51 -2.91 4.51 -0.97
C LEU A 51 -1.39 4.32 -1.07
N PHE A 52 -0.77 3.52 -0.20
CA PHE A 52 0.63 3.11 -0.38
C PHE A 52 0.83 2.25 -1.64
N CYS A 53 -0.09 1.33 -1.93
CA CYS A 53 -0.08 0.56 -3.17
C CYS A 53 -0.19 1.47 -4.40
N LEU A 54 -1.00 2.53 -4.34
CA LEU A 54 -1.10 3.52 -5.41
C LEU A 54 0.21 4.32 -5.56
N ALA A 55 0.85 4.69 -4.45
CA ALA A 55 2.15 5.35 -4.50
C ALA A 55 3.22 4.48 -5.18
N VAL A 56 3.21 3.17 -4.93
CA VAL A 56 4.03 2.17 -5.65
C VAL A 56 3.68 2.15 -7.13
N ALA A 57 2.40 2.01 -7.47
CA ALA A 57 1.92 1.95 -8.85
C ALA A 57 2.27 3.20 -9.67
N ILE A 58 2.17 4.39 -9.08
CA ILE A 58 2.58 5.66 -9.71
C ILE A 58 4.09 5.65 -9.96
N ASN A 59 4.90 5.15 -9.02
CA ASN A 59 6.34 5.07 -9.21
C ASN A 59 6.70 4.10 -10.34
N VAL A 60 6.10 2.92 -10.36
CA VAL A 60 6.29 1.90 -11.40
C VAL A 60 5.87 2.42 -12.78
N SER A 61 4.73 3.12 -12.86
CA SER A 61 4.18 3.61 -14.13
C SER A 61 5.00 4.73 -14.78
N ARG A 62 5.96 5.33 -14.06
CA ARG A 62 6.89 6.33 -14.61
C ARG A 62 8.03 5.73 -15.42
N ASN A 63 8.37 4.46 -15.18
CA ASN A 63 9.43 3.81 -15.92
C ASN A 63 8.96 3.47 -17.33
N GLN A 64 9.86 3.47 -18.30
CA GLN A 64 9.51 2.95 -19.62
C GLN A 64 9.37 1.41 -19.56
N PRO A 65 8.39 0.82 -20.25
CA PRO A 65 8.34 -0.63 -20.42
C PRO A 65 9.68 -1.16 -20.94
N GLY A 66 10.14 -2.30 -20.42
CA GLY A 66 11.47 -2.85 -20.73
C GLY A 66 12.61 -2.37 -19.82
N GLU A 67 12.53 -1.18 -19.21
CA GLU A 67 13.60 -0.64 -18.35
C GLU A 67 13.54 -1.17 -16.90
N LEU A 68 13.65 -2.49 -16.72
CA LEU A 68 13.59 -3.09 -15.38
C LEU A 68 14.84 -2.78 -14.55
N PHE A 69 16.04 -3.04 -15.11
CA PHE A 69 17.32 -2.97 -14.39
C PHE A 69 17.91 -1.56 -14.35
N THR A 70 17.19 -0.64 -13.72
CA THR A 70 17.70 0.72 -13.45
C THR A 70 18.20 0.84 -12.01
N ARG A 71 19.17 1.73 -11.78
CA ARG A 71 19.64 2.05 -10.41
C ARG A 71 18.51 2.52 -9.50
N SER A 72 17.51 3.21 -10.07
CA SER A 72 16.33 3.68 -9.33
C SER A 72 15.46 2.52 -8.86
N ASN A 73 15.16 1.55 -9.74
CA ASN A 73 14.38 0.37 -9.41
C ASN A 73 15.08 -0.50 -8.38
N GLY A 74 16.37 -0.79 -8.59
CA GLY A 74 17.17 -1.55 -7.62
C GLY A 74 17.22 -0.90 -6.24
N ARG A 75 17.43 0.43 -6.19
CA ARG A 75 17.38 1.19 -4.93
C ARG A 75 16.00 1.15 -4.28
N TYR A 76 14.92 1.20 -5.05
CA TYR A 76 13.57 1.16 -4.50
C TYR A 76 13.27 -0.18 -3.82
N LEU A 77 13.53 -1.30 -4.51
CA LEU A 77 13.37 -2.63 -3.93
C LEU A 77 14.28 -2.82 -2.72
N ALA A 78 15.56 -2.43 -2.81
CA ALA A 78 16.50 -2.56 -1.70
C ALA A 78 16.05 -1.78 -0.46
N LEU A 79 15.53 -0.56 -0.62
CA LEU A 79 14.99 0.21 0.50
C LEU A 79 13.73 -0.44 1.08
N LEU A 80 12.81 -0.94 0.26
CA LEU A 80 11.63 -1.65 0.77
C LEU A 80 12.03 -2.88 1.59
N VAL A 81 12.95 -3.71 1.08
CA VAL A 81 13.41 -4.92 1.78
C VAL A 81 14.19 -4.59 3.05
N LEU A 82 15.10 -3.62 2.98
CA LEU A 82 15.88 -3.17 4.14
C LEU A 82 14.97 -2.65 5.25
N PHE A 83 14.02 -1.76 4.92
CA PHE A 83 13.11 -1.21 5.93
C PHE A 83 12.06 -2.22 6.37
N ALA A 84 11.67 -3.19 5.54
CA ALA A 84 10.90 -4.32 6.00
C ALA A 84 11.64 -5.08 7.10
N ALA A 85 12.93 -5.39 6.91
CA ALA A 85 13.72 -6.09 7.92
C ALA A 85 13.95 -5.25 9.19
N LEU A 86 14.31 -3.96 9.04
CA LEU A 86 14.54 -3.06 10.18
C LEU A 86 13.28 -2.80 11.00
N SER A 87 12.14 -2.63 10.34
CA SER A 87 10.87 -2.34 11.01
C SER A 87 10.21 -3.58 11.60
N GLU A 88 10.65 -4.78 11.22
CA GLU A 88 10.08 -6.03 11.75
C GLU A 88 10.25 -6.14 13.26
N VAL A 89 11.39 -5.71 13.81
CA VAL A 89 11.66 -5.75 15.26
C VAL A 89 10.65 -4.88 16.03
N PRO A 90 10.54 -3.55 15.81
CA PRO A 90 9.56 -2.74 16.53
C PRO A 90 8.12 -3.15 16.21
N TYR A 91 7.84 -3.62 14.99
CA TYR A 91 6.51 -4.12 14.62
C TYR A 91 6.09 -5.34 15.46
N ARG A 92 6.98 -6.31 15.65
CA ARG A 92 6.72 -7.49 16.49
C ARG A 92 6.55 -7.18 17.98
N LEU A 93 7.21 -6.12 18.46
CA LEU A 93 7.08 -5.68 19.86
C LEU A 93 5.74 -4.99 20.14
N VAL A 94 5.18 -4.28 19.14
CA VAL A 94 3.95 -3.50 19.33
C VAL A 94 2.69 -4.21 18.82
N SER A 95 2.80 -5.04 17.79
CA SER A 95 1.66 -5.75 17.17
C SER A 95 1.45 -7.14 17.74
N THR A 96 0.19 -7.53 17.92
CA THR A 96 -0.22 -8.89 18.32
C THR A 96 -0.70 -9.75 17.16
N SER A 97 -0.58 -9.28 15.91
CA SER A 97 -1.18 -9.95 14.74
C SER A 97 -0.50 -11.26 14.31
N GLY A 98 0.76 -11.47 14.71
CA GLY A 98 1.58 -12.61 14.26
C GLY A 98 2.03 -12.54 12.79
N THR A 99 1.63 -11.52 12.03
CA THR A 99 2.02 -11.33 10.62
C THR A 99 3.37 -10.61 10.49
N PHE A 100 3.93 -10.57 9.29
CA PHE A 100 5.01 -9.66 8.91
C PHE A 100 4.48 -8.25 8.73
N ASN A 101 5.36 -7.25 8.88
CA ASN A 101 4.97 -5.87 8.62
C ASN A 101 4.56 -5.62 7.14
N VAL A 102 3.83 -4.53 6.91
CA VAL A 102 3.20 -4.22 5.61
C VAL A 102 4.21 -4.10 4.46
N LEU A 103 5.47 -3.73 4.74
CA LEU A 103 6.47 -3.51 3.70
C LEU A 103 6.83 -4.82 2.97
N VAL A 104 6.69 -5.98 3.62
CA VAL A 104 6.88 -7.29 2.96
C VAL A 104 5.85 -7.48 1.86
N THR A 105 4.57 -7.18 2.14
CA THR A 105 3.49 -7.26 1.13
C THR A 105 3.73 -6.25 0.01
N LEU A 106 4.14 -5.02 0.33
CA LEU A 106 4.44 -3.99 -0.67
C LEU A 106 5.65 -4.34 -1.54
N ALA A 107 6.68 -4.99 -0.98
CA ALA A 107 7.84 -5.45 -1.74
C ALA A 107 7.46 -6.53 -2.75
N LEU A 108 6.66 -7.53 -2.34
CA LEU A 108 6.12 -8.53 -3.27
C LEU A 108 5.23 -7.87 -4.33
N GLY A 109 4.35 -6.95 -3.92
CA GLY A 109 3.45 -6.26 -4.83
C GLY A 109 4.17 -5.35 -5.83
N LEU A 110 5.31 -4.77 -5.47
CA LEU A 110 6.20 -4.06 -6.40
C LEU A 110 6.71 -4.99 -7.50
N LEU A 111 7.15 -6.21 -7.16
CA LEU A 111 7.65 -7.19 -8.14
C LEU A 111 6.54 -7.62 -9.11
N VAL A 112 5.32 -7.85 -8.61
CA VAL A 112 4.16 -8.16 -9.46
C VAL A 112 3.80 -6.99 -10.37
N ALA A 113 3.82 -5.76 -9.85
CA ALA A 113 3.59 -4.55 -10.64
C ALA A 113 4.66 -4.35 -11.73
N TRP A 114 5.93 -4.70 -11.46
CA TRP A 114 6.99 -4.69 -12.47
C TRP A 114 6.74 -5.70 -13.60
N GLY A 115 6.25 -6.90 -13.30
CA GLY A 115 5.84 -7.86 -14.32
C GLY A 115 4.79 -7.29 -15.28
N VAL A 116 3.80 -6.57 -14.73
CA VAL A 116 2.77 -5.88 -15.54
C VAL A 116 3.32 -4.69 -16.32
N GLN A 117 4.24 -3.91 -15.73
CA GLN A 117 4.78 -2.70 -16.35
C GLN A 117 5.79 -3.00 -17.46
N HIS A 118 6.76 -3.86 -17.17
CA HIS A 118 7.94 -4.04 -18.02
C HIS A 118 7.76 -5.15 -19.06
N ARG A 119 7.03 -6.22 -18.72
CA ARG A 119 6.71 -7.34 -19.62
C ARG A 119 7.93 -7.99 -20.28
N THR A 120 9.08 -7.94 -19.62
CA THR A 120 10.28 -8.71 -19.99
C THR A 120 10.28 -10.05 -19.27
N ILE A 121 11.04 -11.03 -19.76
CA ILE A 121 11.14 -12.36 -19.13
C ILE A 121 11.59 -12.22 -17.67
N GLU A 122 12.57 -11.36 -17.39
CA GLU A 122 13.10 -11.16 -16.03
C GLU A 122 12.04 -10.57 -15.11
N SER A 123 11.26 -9.58 -15.58
CA SER A 123 10.17 -9.01 -14.79
C SER A 123 9.05 -10.03 -14.52
N LEU A 124 8.79 -10.93 -15.48
CA LEU A 124 7.79 -11.99 -15.33
C LEU A 124 8.27 -13.09 -14.38
N VAL A 125 9.55 -13.46 -14.42
CA VAL A 125 10.17 -14.40 -13.47
C VAL A 125 10.11 -13.82 -12.05
N LEU A 126 10.46 -12.54 -11.87
CA LEU A 126 10.36 -11.88 -10.57
C LEU A 126 8.91 -11.82 -10.08
N ALA A 127 7.95 -11.47 -10.94
CA ALA A 127 6.54 -11.46 -10.60
C ALA A 127 6.02 -12.86 -10.24
N GLY A 128 6.37 -13.89 -11.03
CA GLY A 128 6.00 -15.28 -10.77
C GLY A 128 6.58 -15.79 -9.45
N GLY A 129 7.85 -15.49 -9.17
CA GLY A 129 8.48 -15.79 -7.89
C GLY A 129 7.80 -15.08 -6.72
N ALA A 130 7.45 -13.80 -6.87
CA ALA A 130 6.73 -13.04 -5.85
C ALA A 130 5.33 -13.60 -5.59
N ILE A 131 4.61 -14.01 -6.64
CA ILE A 131 3.30 -14.66 -6.53
C ILE A 131 3.42 -16.01 -5.81
N LEU A 132 4.42 -16.82 -6.16
CA LEU A 132 4.67 -18.10 -5.50
C LEU A 132 4.97 -17.91 -4.01
N VAL A 133 5.86 -16.96 -3.67
CA VAL A 133 6.16 -16.61 -2.27
C VAL A 133 4.89 -16.12 -1.56
N ALA A 134 4.08 -15.27 -2.20
CA ALA A 134 2.83 -14.78 -1.64
C ALA A 134 1.81 -15.89 -1.39
N TYR A 135 1.78 -16.91 -2.25
CA TYR A 135 0.92 -18.08 -2.07
C TYR A 135 1.40 -18.94 -0.90
N LEU A 136 2.69 -19.30 -0.87
CA LEU A 136 3.29 -20.14 0.17
C LEU A 136 3.28 -19.46 1.55
N LEU A 137 3.42 -18.13 1.58
CA LEU A 137 3.44 -17.32 2.81
C LEU A 137 2.16 -16.48 2.96
N SER A 138 1.02 -16.94 2.42
CA SER A 138 -0.23 -16.17 2.48
C SER A 138 -0.65 -15.86 3.92
N GLU A 139 -0.47 -16.80 4.85
CA GLU A 139 -0.83 -16.61 6.26
C GLU A 139 -0.05 -15.49 6.96
N PRO A 140 1.30 -15.51 6.98
CA PRO A 140 2.07 -14.48 7.66
C PRO A 140 2.09 -13.12 6.93
N LEU A 141 1.52 -12.98 5.72
CA LEU A 141 1.42 -11.66 5.06
C LEU A 141 0.25 -10.86 5.64
N MET A 142 0.48 -9.59 6.02
CA MET A 142 -0.55 -8.72 6.62
C MET A 142 -1.84 -8.60 5.79
N PHE A 143 -1.73 -8.50 4.46
CA PHE A 143 -2.88 -8.41 3.53
C PHE A 143 -3.06 -9.68 2.67
N GLY A 144 -2.37 -10.76 3.05
CA GLY A 144 -2.44 -12.06 2.40
C GLY A 144 -2.07 -12.06 0.92
N PHE A 145 -2.47 -13.13 0.23
CA PHE A 145 -2.24 -13.31 -1.20
C PHE A 145 -2.81 -12.17 -2.05
N TYR A 146 -4.06 -11.75 -1.80
CA TYR A 146 -4.74 -10.73 -2.60
C TYR A 146 -4.07 -9.35 -2.52
N GLY A 147 -3.54 -8.97 -1.36
CA GLY A 147 -2.87 -7.69 -1.16
C GLY A 147 -1.69 -7.46 -2.11
N VAL A 148 -0.98 -8.54 -2.48
CA VAL A 148 0.19 -8.48 -3.38
C VAL A 148 -0.20 -8.05 -4.80
N PHE A 149 -1.44 -8.28 -5.24
CA PHE A 149 -1.88 -7.90 -6.59
C PHE A 149 -2.36 -6.44 -6.70
N VAL A 150 -2.59 -5.76 -5.57
CA VAL A 150 -3.18 -4.40 -5.56
C VAL A 150 -2.30 -3.38 -6.30
N PRO A 151 -0.97 -3.32 -6.11
CA PRO A 151 -0.13 -2.38 -6.88
C PRO A 151 -0.18 -2.63 -8.39
N ALA A 152 -0.20 -3.89 -8.82
CA ALA A 152 -0.28 -4.26 -10.24
C ALA A 152 -1.63 -3.87 -10.85
N ALA A 153 -2.74 -4.11 -10.14
CA ALA A 153 -4.07 -3.67 -10.54
C ALA A 153 -4.15 -2.14 -10.66
N LEU A 154 -3.50 -1.41 -9.75
CA LEU A 154 -3.41 0.05 -9.82
C LEU A 154 -2.57 0.54 -10.99
N VAL A 155 -1.49 -0.15 -11.37
CA VAL A 155 -0.75 0.15 -12.62
C VAL A 155 -1.67 0.02 -13.84
N LEU A 156 -2.50 -1.03 -13.89
CA LEU A 156 -3.50 -1.19 -14.96
C LEU A 156 -4.55 -0.08 -14.94
N ALA A 157 -5.08 0.25 -13.76
CA ALA A 157 -6.08 1.31 -13.58
C ALA A 157 -5.55 2.72 -13.93
N ILE A 158 -4.27 3.00 -13.67
CA ILE A 158 -3.63 4.27 -14.09
C ILE A 158 -3.61 4.38 -15.62
N LYS A 159 -3.35 3.27 -16.33
CA LYS A 159 -3.19 3.26 -17.79
C LYS A 159 -4.52 3.21 -18.54
N ARG A 160 -5.47 2.41 -18.06
CA ARG A 160 -6.76 2.13 -18.71
C ARG A 160 -7.87 2.08 -17.64
N PRO A 161 -8.20 3.24 -17.03
CA PRO A 161 -9.14 3.30 -15.92
C PRO A 161 -10.52 2.75 -16.25
N GLU A 162 -10.98 2.94 -17.49
CA GLU A 162 -12.28 2.47 -17.96
C GLU A 162 -12.43 0.95 -17.93
N LEU A 163 -11.31 0.20 -17.96
CA LEU A 163 -11.30 -1.26 -17.91
C LEU A 163 -10.97 -1.78 -16.51
N PHE A 164 -10.08 -1.11 -15.78
CA PHE A 164 -9.45 -1.67 -14.59
C PHE A 164 -9.71 -0.91 -13.28
N ALA A 165 -10.47 0.20 -13.26
CA ALA A 165 -10.69 0.96 -12.03
C ALA A 165 -11.37 0.15 -10.90
N LEU A 166 -12.21 -0.84 -11.24
CA LEU A 166 -12.88 -1.69 -10.25
C LEU A 166 -12.03 -2.89 -9.78
N LEU A 167 -10.98 -3.26 -10.51
CA LEU A 167 -10.08 -4.35 -10.11
C LEU A 167 -9.39 -4.10 -8.76
N PRO A 168 -8.75 -2.94 -8.50
CA PRO A 168 -8.14 -2.68 -7.19
C PRO A 168 -9.18 -2.55 -6.07
N VAL A 169 -10.42 -2.14 -6.38
CA VAL A 169 -11.54 -2.11 -5.42
C VAL A 169 -11.84 -3.53 -4.93
N ALA A 170 -12.03 -4.46 -5.86
CA ALA A 170 -12.29 -5.87 -5.54
C ALA A 170 -11.13 -6.50 -4.77
N LEU A 171 -9.89 -6.24 -5.18
CA LEU A 171 -8.71 -6.78 -4.49
C LEU A 171 -8.52 -6.19 -3.08
N CYS A 172 -8.82 -4.90 -2.87
CA CYS A 172 -8.75 -4.30 -1.53
C CYS A 172 -9.84 -4.84 -0.60
N ALA A 173 -11.04 -5.12 -1.12
CA ALA A 173 -12.06 -5.85 -0.37
C ALA A 173 -11.55 -7.27 -0.03
N ALA A 174 -11.09 -8.04 -1.02
CA ALA A 174 -10.60 -9.40 -0.83
C ALA A 174 -9.40 -9.50 0.13
N ALA A 175 -8.52 -8.49 0.16
CA ALA A 175 -7.39 -8.41 1.08
C ALA A 175 -7.81 -8.33 2.57
N ASN A 176 -9.07 -8.00 2.86
CA ASN A 176 -9.65 -8.01 4.20
C ASN A 176 -10.49 -9.27 4.50
N SER A 177 -10.41 -10.32 3.67
CA SER A 177 -11.17 -11.57 3.88
C SER A 177 -10.84 -12.29 5.19
N ARG A 178 -9.63 -12.15 5.70
CA ARG A 178 -9.14 -12.87 6.90
C ARG A 178 -9.35 -12.13 8.22
N THR A 179 -9.97 -10.95 8.20
CA THR A 179 -10.17 -10.14 9.41
C THR A 179 -11.51 -10.40 10.10
N GLY A 180 -12.36 -11.27 9.56
CA GLY A 180 -13.74 -11.48 10.02
C GLY A 180 -14.71 -10.36 9.61
N LEU A 181 -14.23 -9.30 8.94
CA LEU A 181 -15.06 -8.16 8.55
C LEU A 181 -16.19 -8.54 7.59
N PHE A 182 -15.99 -9.54 6.71
CA PHE A 182 -17.06 -9.98 5.80
C PHE A 182 -18.21 -10.65 6.55
N GLU A 183 -17.90 -11.49 7.55
CA GLU A 183 -18.91 -12.15 8.38
C GLU A 183 -19.71 -11.13 9.20
N GLN A 184 -19.01 -10.18 9.83
CA GLN A 184 -19.65 -9.09 10.59
C GLN A 184 -20.48 -8.18 9.68
N ALA A 185 -19.98 -7.82 8.50
CA ALA A 185 -20.73 -6.99 7.55
C ALA A 185 -21.97 -7.72 6.99
N ALA A 186 -21.90 -9.05 6.81
CA ALA A 186 -23.05 -9.86 6.43
C ALA A 186 -24.14 -9.88 7.53
N GLN A 187 -23.75 -9.67 8.79
CA GLN A 187 -24.66 -9.45 9.93
C GLN A 187 -25.11 -7.99 10.08
N LEU A 188 -24.80 -7.14 9.10
CA LEU A 188 -25.12 -5.71 9.08
C LEU A 188 -24.44 -4.88 10.17
N GLU A 189 -23.31 -5.35 10.70
CA GLU A 189 -22.54 -4.58 11.68
C GLU A 189 -21.98 -3.29 11.06
N PRO A 190 -22.39 -2.10 11.55
CA PRO A 190 -22.03 -0.83 10.92
C PRO A 190 -20.52 -0.61 10.82
N PHE A 191 -19.78 -0.98 11.86
CA PHE A 191 -18.33 -0.84 11.90
C PHE A 191 -17.64 -1.65 10.80
N ALA A 192 -18.06 -2.91 10.60
CA ALA A 192 -17.47 -3.78 9.59
C ALA A 192 -17.79 -3.32 8.17
N ILE A 193 -19.03 -2.87 7.93
CA ILE A 193 -19.44 -2.26 6.66
C ILE A 193 -18.58 -1.03 6.38
N LEU A 194 -18.39 -0.14 7.36
CA LEU A 194 -17.59 1.08 7.20
C LEU A 194 -16.12 0.73 6.89
N ALA A 195 -15.52 -0.22 7.62
CA ALA A 195 -14.14 -0.64 7.40
C ALA A 195 -13.94 -1.25 6.01
N LEU A 196 -14.81 -2.17 5.59
CA LEU A 196 -14.73 -2.79 4.26
C LEU A 196 -14.96 -1.78 3.14
N SER A 197 -15.97 -0.91 3.29
CA SER A 197 -16.27 0.14 2.31
C SER A 197 -15.10 1.12 2.19
N THR A 198 -14.50 1.50 3.32
CA THR A 198 -13.32 2.39 3.33
C THR A 198 -12.14 1.73 2.63
N ALA A 199 -11.85 0.46 2.93
CA ALA A 199 -10.79 -0.30 2.26
C ALA A 199 -11.03 -0.41 0.74
N ALA A 200 -12.25 -0.77 0.34
CA ALA A 200 -12.62 -1.01 -1.04
C ALA A 200 -12.63 0.27 -1.88
N LEU A 201 -13.08 1.40 -1.32
CA LEU A 201 -13.18 2.68 -2.04
C LEU A 201 -11.87 3.50 -2.02
N ALA A 202 -10.92 3.19 -1.14
CA ALA A 202 -9.63 3.88 -1.05
C ALA A 202 -8.86 3.96 -2.38
N PRO A 203 -8.79 2.90 -3.22
CA PRO A 203 -8.20 2.98 -4.56
C PRO A 203 -8.85 4.06 -5.45
N LEU A 204 -10.18 4.15 -5.45
CA LEU A 204 -10.90 5.13 -6.28
C LEU A 204 -10.64 6.55 -5.80
N LEU A 205 -10.67 6.76 -4.48
CA LEU A 205 -10.29 8.04 -3.87
C LEU A 205 -8.85 8.43 -4.27
N GLY A 206 -7.93 7.48 -4.16
CA GLY A 206 -6.53 7.70 -4.53
C GLY A 206 -6.36 8.04 -6.01
N LEU A 207 -7.04 7.32 -6.90
CA LEU A 207 -7.00 7.57 -8.34
C LEU A 207 -7.62 8.94 -8.69
N ALA A 208 -8.73 9.31 -8.04
CA ALA A 208 -9.33 10.63 -8.19
C ALA A 208 -8.35 11.75 -7.75
N LEU A 209 -7.69 11.60 -6.60
CA LEU A 209 -6.66 12.54 -6.13
C LEU A 209 -5.42 12.56 -7.05
N PHE A 210 -5.09 11.43 -7.67
CA PHE A 210 -3.99 11.34 -8.63
C PHE A 210 -4.29 12.11 -9.91
N TRP A 211 -5.52 12.11 -10.42
CA TRP A 211 -5.86 12.85 -11.63
C TRP A 211 -6.38 14.28 -11.38
N ALA A 212 -6.69 14.63 -10.13
CA ALA A 212 -7.20 15.95 -9.79
C ALA A 212 -6.14 17.06 -10.02
N PRO A 213 -6.49 18.17 -10.68
CA PRO A 213 -5.65 19.36 -10.72
C PRO A 213 -5.69 20.04 -9.35
N LEU A 214 -4.62 19.89 -8.57
CA LEU A 214 -4.51 20.51 -7.24
C LEU A 214 -3.97 21.94 -7.36
N PRO A 215 -4.69 22.97 -6.88
CA PRO A 215 -4.27 24.37 -7.03
C PRO A 215 -3.17 24.78 -6.04
N PHE A 216 -2.80 23.91 -5.10
CA PHE A 216 -1.81 24.17 -4.04
C PHE A 216 -0.61 23.23 -4.14
N LYS A 217 0.53 23.66 -3.58
CA LYS A 217 1.73 22.83 -3.48
C LYS A 217 1.69 21.98 -2.22
N VAL A 218 2.05 20.71 -2.33
CA VAL A 218 2.14 19.77 -1.20
C VAL A 218 3.60 19.48 -0.89
N VAL A 219 3.94 19.47 0.41
CA VAL A 219 5.31 19.20 0.86
C VAL A 219 5.73 17.79 0.42
N PRO A 220 6.91 17.64 -0.18
CA PRO A 220 7.30 16.40 -0.79
C PRO A 220 7.59 15.26 0.22
N VAL A 221 6.90 14.13 0.09
CA VAL A 221 7.24 12.90 0.84
C VAL A 221 8.36 12.16 0.10
N LYS A 222 9.57 12.24 0.65
CA LYS A 222 10.82 11.69 0.09
C LYS A 222 11.23 10.43 0.87
N GLN A 223 12.53 10.14 0.92
CA GLN A 223 13.08 8.94 1.56
C GLN A 223 12.98 8.95 3.09
N TRP A 224 12.72 10.10 3.73
CA TRP A 224 12.51 10.18 5.17
C TRP A 224 11.33 9.30 5.64
N SER A 225 10.35 9.04 4.76
CA SER A 225 9.19 8.20 5.10
C SER A 225 9.56 6.75 5.42
N TYR A 226 10.69 6.27 4.89
CA TYR A 226 11.20 4.95 5.25
C TYR A 226 11.60 4.89 6.72
N TRP A 227 12.32 5.89 7.23
CA TRP A 227 12.68 6.00 8.65
C TRP A 227 11.50 6.32 9.55
N PHE A 228 10.49 7.02 9.03
CA PHE A 228 9.25 7.28 9.75
C PHE A 228 8.52 5.99 10.15
N TYR A 229 8.55 4.94 9.31
CA TYR A 229 7.86 3.69 9.60
C TYR A 229 8.37 2.96 10.87
N PRO A 230 9.66 2.60 11.03
CA PRO A 230 10.14 2.08 12.31
C PRO A 230 10.06 3.12 13.43
N GLY A 231 10.31 4.40 13.13
CA GLY A 231 10.32 5.47 14.13
C GLY A 231 8.98 5.64 14.85
N HIS A 232 7.86 5.68 14.13
CA HIS A 232 6.54 5.82 14.77
C HIS A 232 6.12 4.57 15.55
N LEU A 233 6.55 3.37 15.13
CA LEU A 233 6.31 2.13 15.89
C LEU A 233 7.06 2.15 17.23
N VAL A 234 8.32 2.58 17.23
CA VAL A 234 9.11 2.77 18.47
C VAL A 234 8.48 3.83 19.36
N ALA A 235 8.02 4.95 18.79
CA ALA A 235 7.33 5.99 19.56
C ALA A 235 6.05 5.45 20.22
N LEU A 236 5.22 4.70 19.48
CA LEU A 236 4.02 4.06 20.03
C LEU A 236 4.34 3.05 21.12
N LEU A 237 5.40 2.25 20.95
CA LEU A 237 5.86 1.32 21.98
C LEU A 237 6.30 2.07 23.25
N GLY A 238 7.04 3.17 23.10
CA GLY A 238 7.44 4.02 24.22
C GLY A 238 6.23 4.59 24.96
N ILE A 239 5.24 5.10 24.23
CA ILE A 239 4.02 5.64 24.84
C ILE A 239 3.21 4.54 25.54
N ARG A 240 3.04 3.38 24.91
CA ARG A 240 2.34 2.24 25.51
C ARG A 240 2.95 1.79 26.84
N ASN A 241 4.27 1.87 26.98
CA ASN A 241 4.98 1.46 28.21
C ASN A 241 4.98 2.54 29.30
N LEU A 242 4.63 3.78 28.97
CA LEU A 242 4.54 4.90 29.92
C LEU A 242 3.14 5.05 30.53
N LEU A 243 2.15 4.37 29.96
CA LEU A 243 0.75 4.35 30.38
C LEU A 243 0.43 3.07 31.14
#